data_AF-A0A958AIG5-F1
#
_entry.id   AF-A0A958AIG5-F1
#
_cell.length_a   1.000
_cell.length_b   1.000
_cell.length_c   1.000
_cell.angle_alpha   90.00
_cell.angle_beta   90.00
_cell.angle_gamma   90.00
#
_symmetry.space_group_name_H-M   'P 1'
#
loop_
_entity.id
_entity.type
_entity.pdbx_description
1 polymer ?
#
loop_
_entity_poly.entity_id
_entity_poly.type
_entity_poly.pdbx_seq_one_letter_code
_entity_poly.pdbx_strand_id
1 'polypeptide(L)'
;FLAGLQGVPTELYEAASIDGARVLHRFRQITLPMITPVIFFNLLIGLIDSFQIFSSVFIMTNGGPQNKTLFYVLYLYWNGFKYFQMGYASALAWVLFVIILLFTLLQFRMSKRWVYYETDIGV
;
A
#
# COMPACT_ATOMS: atom_id res chain seq x y z
N PHE A 1 -1.04 6.65 -9.51
CA PHE A 1 0.20 6.36 -10.26
C PHE A 1 0.53 7.43 -11.30
N LEU A 2 -0.39 7.77 -12.23
CA LEU A 2 -0.15 8.76 -13.30
C LEU A 2 0.27 10.15 -12.77
N ALA A 3 -0.39 10.64 -11.72
CA ALA A 3 -0.06 11.93 -11.11
C ALA A 3 1.37 12.00 -10.53
N GLY A 4 1.92 10.88 -10.07
CA GLY A 4 3.30 10.81 -9.58
C GLY A 4 4.34 10.90 -10.70
N LEU A 5 4.03 10.35 -11.87
CA LEU A 5 4.90 10.46 -13.05
C LEU A 5 4.83 11.85 -13.69
N GLN A 6 3.69 12.54 -13.59
CA GLN A 6 3.50 13.91 -14.08
C GLN A 6 4.23 14.96 -13.23
N GLY A 7 4.58 14.62 -11.98
CA GLY A 7 5.33 15.51 -11.10
C GLY A 7 6.83 15.55 -11.38
N VAL A 8 7.36 14.67 -12.24
CA VAL A 8 8.79 14.63 -12.55
C VAL A 8 9.14 15.78 -13.53
N PRO A 9 9.98 16.75 -13.14
CA PRO A 9 10.38 17.85 -14.01
C PRO A 9 11.03 17.35 -15.30
N THR A 10 10.56 17.86 -16.43
CA THR A 10 11.09 17.52 -17.76
C THR A 10 12.55 17.93 -17.93
N GLU A 11 12.98 18.99 -17.22
CA GLU A 11 14.35 19.51 -17.21
C GLU A 11 15.40 18.45 -16.82
N LEU A 12 15.07 17.55 -15.88
CA LEU A 12 15.98 16.47 -15.47
C LEU A 12 16.20 15.44 -16.59
N TYR A 13 15.17 15.19 -17.41
CA TYR A 13 15.30 14.30 -18.57
C TYR A 13 16.09 14.95 -19.70
N GLU A 14 15.91 16.25 -19.91
CA GLU A 14 16.64 17.04 -20.91
C GLU A 14 18.13 17.11 -20.57
N ALA A 15 18.48 17.45 -19.33
CA ALA A 15 19.86 17.42 -18.85
C ALA A 15 20.51 16.04 -19.02
N ALA A 16 19.83 14.97 -18.59
CA ALA A 16 20.34 13.61 -18.75
C ALA A 16 20.44 13.16 -20.22
N SER A 17 19.66 13.76 -21.13
CA SER A 17 19.79 13.51 -22.56
C SER A 17 21.02 14.18 -23.17
N ILE A 18 21.37 15.37 -22.69
CA ILE A 18 22.60 16.10 -23.06
C ILE A 18 23.83 15.33 -22.56
N ASP A 19 23.76 14.73 -21.37
CA ASP A 19 24.82 13.89 -20.79
C ASP A 19 24.91 12.47 -21.42
N GLY A 20 24.10 12.15 -22.43
CA GLY A 20 24.14 10.87 -23.14
C GLY A 20 23.55 9.68 -22.37
N ALA A 21 22.75 9.90 -21.34
CA ALA A 21 22.17 8.82 -20.54
C ALA A 21 21.15 8.00 -21.35
N ARG A 22 21.35 6.67 -21.37
CA ARG A 22 20.39 5.70 -21.94
C ARG A 22 19.06 5.70 -21.18
N VAL A 23 17.97 5.32 -21.86
CA VAL A 23 16.59 5.27 -21.32
C VAL A 23 16.50 4.52 -19.98
N LEU A 24 17.16 3.36 -19.85
CA LEU A 24 17.15 2.57 -18.61
C LEU A 24 17.88 3.25 -17.45
N HIS A 25 18.90 4.05 -17.76
CA HIS A 25 19.65 4.85 -16.78
C HIS A 25 18.77 5.99 -16.25
N ARG A 26 18.12 6.73 -17.17
CA ARG A 26 17.15 7.78 -16.83
C ARG A 26 16.00 7.24 -15.98
N PHE A 27 15.47 6.07 -16.31
CA PHE A 27 14.41 5.44 -15.51
C PHE A 27 14.85 5.11 -14.08
N ARG A 28 16.00 4.46 -13.90
CA ARG A 28 16.46 4.02 -12.57
C ARG A 28 16.97 5.16 -11.69
N GLN A 29 17.54 6.21 -12.28
CA GLN A 29 18.18 7.30 -11.53
C GLN A 29 17.33 8.55 -11.39
N ILE A 30 16.36 8.78 -12.29
CA ILE A 30 15.52 10.00 -12.28
C ILE A 30 14.09 9.60 -11.98
N THR A 31 13.48 8.79 -12.85
CA THR A 31 12.06 8.45 -12.71
C THR A 31 11.78 7.70 -11.41
N LEU A 32 12.53 6.63 -11.13
CA LEU A 32 12.28 5.74 -10.01
C LEU A 32 12.44 6.44 -8.66
N PRO A 33 13.53 7.20 -8.36
CA PRO A 33 13.67 7.91 -7.10
C PRO A 33 12.58 8.96 -6.87
N MET A 34 12.20 9.71 -7.91
CA MET A 34 11.23 10.80 -7.79
C MET A 34 9.81 10.32 -7.54
N ILE A 35 9.45 9.13 -8.04
CA ILE A 35 8.13 8.52 -7.76
C ILE A 35 8.10 7.68 -6.49
N THR A 36 9.23 7.52 -5.76
CA THR A 36 9.27 6.70 -4.53
C THR A 36 8.23 7.09 -3.48
N PRO A 37 7.88 8.38 -3.24
CA PRO A 37 6.83 8.74 -2.28
C PRO A 37 5.47 8.23 -2.72
N VAL A 38 5.19 8.28 -4.02
CA VAL A 38 3.92 7.81 -4.59
C VAL A 38 3.85 6.30 -4.56
N ILE A 39 4.95 5.59 -4.88
CA ILE A 39 5.03 4.13 -4.74
C ILE A 39 4.79 3.73 -3.29
N PHE A 40 5.45 4.38 -2.33
CA PHE A 40 5.28 4.10 -0.91
C PHE A 40 3.83 4.27 -0.47
N PHE A 41 3.20 5.39 -0.82
CA PHE A 41 1.79 5.64 -0.48
C PHE A 41 0.86 4.58 -1.07
N ASN A 42 1.03 4.24 -2.36
CA ASN A 42 0.20 3.20 -3.00
C ASN A 42 0.43 1.83 -2.37
N LEU A 43 1.67 1.48 -2.04
CA LEU A 43 2.00 0.24 -1.36
C LEU A 43 1.35 0.19 0.03
N LEU A 44 1.32 1.32 0.74
CA LEU A 44 0.73 1.43 2.07
C LEU A 44 -0.77 1.20 2.02
N ILE A 45 -1.47 1.96 1.18
CA ILE A 45 -2.92 1.82 1.02
C ILE A 45 -3.27 0.43 0.49
N GLY A 46 -2.56 -0.05 -0.53
CA GLY A 46 -2.82 -1.38 -1.10
C GLY A 46 -2.61 -2.52 -0.11
N LEU A 47 -1.63 -2.41 0.80
CA LEU A 47 -1.43 -3.38 1.87
C LEU A 47 -2.58 -3.35 2.87
N ILE A 48 -3.01 -2.16 3.31
CA ILE A 48 -4.17 -1.99 4.19
C ILE A 48 -5.43 -2.58 3.56
N ASP A 49 -5.69 -2.28 2.30
CA ASP A 49 -6.87 -2.76 1.56
C ASP A 49 -6.85 -4.29 1.40
N SER A 50 -5.67 -4.88 1.17
CA SER A 50 -5.52 -6.33 1.05
C SER A 50 -5.91 -7.06 2.34
N PHE A 51 -5.57 -6.50 3.51
CA PHE A 51 -6.01 -7.05 4.80
C PHE A 51 -7.50 -6.79 5.09
N GLN A 52 -8.08 -5.76 4.49
CA GLN A 52 -9.47 -5.37 4.68
C GLN A 52 -10.44 -5.87 3.58
N ILE A 53 -9.99 -6.80 2.73
CA ILE A 53 -10.81 -7.28 1.61
C ILE A 53 -12.04 -8.06 2.12
N PHE A 54 -13.21 -7.43 1.97
CA PHE A 54 -14.50 -7.99 2.41
C PHE A 54 -15.43 -8.24 1.23
N SER A 55 -15.78 -7.18 0.49
CA SER A 55 -16.86 -7.21 -0.50
C SER A 55 -16.64 -8.27 -1.58
N SER A 56 -15.43 -8.33 -2.15
CA SER A 56 -15.10 -9.30 -3.21
C SER A 56 -15.22 -10.75 -2.69
N VAL A 57 -14.76 -11.01 -1.47
CA VAL A 57 -14.78 -12.34 -0.87
C VAL A 57 -16.21 -12.75 -0.56
N PHE A 58 -16.97 -11.86 0.08
CA PHE A 58 -18.35 -12.08 0.49
C PHE A 58 -19.25 -12.37 -0.70
N ILE A 59 -19.13 -11.59 -1.78
CA ILE A 59 -19.95 -11.72 -2.98
C ILE A 59 -19.55 -12.96 -3.80
N MET A 60 -18.24 -13.18 -4.03
CA MET A 60 -17.80 -14.23 -4.95
C MET A 60 -17.83 -15.62 -4.34
N THR A 61 -17.47 -15.75 -3.06
CA THR A 61 -17.22 -17.06 -2.44
C THR A 61 -17.92 -17.26 -1.12
N ASN A 62 -18.24 -16.17 -0.41
CA ASN A 62 -18.77 -16.19 0.95
C ASN A 62 -17.95 -17.13 1.87
N GLY A 63 -16.64 -17.17 1.67
CA GLY A 63 -15.71 -18.02 2.42
C GLY A 63 -15.53 -19.46 1.88
N GLY A 64 -16.21 -19.85 0.81
CA GLY A 64 -16.15 -21.22 0.26
C GLY A 64 -15.09 -21.47 -0.82
N PRO A 65 -14.85 -22.75 -1.18
CA PRO A 65 -15.35 -23.98 -0.54
C PRO A 65 -14.49 -24.38 0.67
N GLN A 66 -15.10 -24.98 1.70
CA GLN A 66 -14.44 -25.40 2.95
C GLN A 66 -13.61 -24.30 3.66
N ASN A 67 -14.12 -23.08 3.78
CA ASN A 67 -13.41 -21.97 4.45
C ASN A 67 -12.06 -21.58 3.81
N LYS A 68 -11.75 -22.05 2.59
CA LYS A 68 -10.46 -21.76 1.93
C LYS A 68 -10.28 -20.30 1.56
N THR A 69 -11.37 -19.55 1.42
CA THR A 69 -11.36 -18.09 1.20
C THR A 69 -11.93 -17.35 2.40
N LEU A 70 -11.90 -17.95 3.59
CA LEU A 70 -12.34 -17.29 4.81
C LEU A 70 -11.31 -16.24 5.23
N PHE A 71 -11.41 -15.04 4.66
CA PHE A 71 -10.61 -13.91 5.09
C PHE A 71 -11.03 -13.46 6.50
N TYR A 72 -10.07 -12.91 7.24
CA TYR A 72 -10.27 -12.53 8.64
C TYR A 72 -11.46 -11.59 8.85
N VAL A 73 -11.67 -10.63 7.93
CA VAL A 73 -12.79 -9.68 7.96
C VAL A 73 -14.14 -10.37 7.77
N LEU A 74 -14.22 -11.40 6.93
CA LEU A 74 -15.44 -12.17 6.73
C LEU A 74 -15.81 -12.95 8.00
N TYR A 75 -14.81 -13.52 8.69
CA TYR A 75 -15.02 -14.19 9.97
C TYR A 75 -15.52 -13.23 11.06
N LEU A 76 -14.94 -12.03 11.14
CA LEU A 76 -15.42 -10.96 12.02
C LEU A 76 -16.88 -10.60 11.73
N TYR A 77 -17.22 -10.44 10.46
CA TYR A 77 -18.59 -10.13 10.03
C TYR A 77 -19.58 -11.20 10.46
N TRP A 78 -19.28 -12.49 10.26
CA TRP A 78 -20.16 -13.56 10.73
C TRP A 78 -20.32 -13.54 12.26
N ASN A 79 -19.26 -13.35 13.03
CA ASN A 79 -19.36 -13.28 14.49
C ASN A 79 -20.21 -12.09 14.96
N GLY A 80 -20.04 -10.92 14.37
CA GLY A 80 -20.76 -9.70 14.79
C GLY A 80 -22.21 -9.66 14.33
N PHE A 81 -22.46 -10.00 13.06
CA PHE A 81 -23.75 -9.77 12.41
C PHE A 81 -24.60 -11.03 12.22
N LYS A 82 -23.98 -12.23 12.15
CA LYS A 82 -24.71 -13.49 11.97
C LYS A 82 -24.92 -14.23 13.29
N TYR A 83 -23.88 -14.30 14.12
CA TYR A 83 -23.91 -14.94 15.42
C TYR A 83 -24.20 -13.98 16.58
N PHE A 84 -24.31 -12.67 16.30
CA PHE A 84 -24.60 -11.62 17.28
C PHE A 84 -23.62 -11.56 18.46
N GLN A 85 -22.40 -12.10 18.30
CA GLN A 85 -21.33 -12.04 19.28
C GLN A 85 -20.50 -10.76 19.11
N MET A 86 -21.13 -9.61 19.33
CA MET A 86 -20.50 -8.29 19.11
C MET A 86 -19.20 -8.12 19.90
N GLY A 87 -19.16 -8.53 21.17
CA GLY A 87 -17.94 -8.43 21.99
C GLY A 87 -16.76 -9.23 21.41
N TYR A 88 -17.03 -10.44 20.91
CA TYR A 88 -16.02 -11.27 20.26
C TYR A 88 -15.58 -10.68 18.92
N ALA A 89 -16.52 -10.20 18.11
CA ALA A 89 -16.23 -9.53 16.85
C ALA A 89 -15.38 -8.26 17.05
N SER A 90 -15.66 -7.46 18.09
CA SER A 90 -14.85 -6.30 18.45
C SER A 90 -13.43 -6.68 18.87
N ALA A 91 -13.26 -7.77 19.63
CA ALA A 91 -11.92 -8.27 19.97
C ALA A 91 -11.13 -8.69 18.72
N LEU A 92 -11.78 -9.39 17.78
CA LEU A 92 -11.18 -9.73 16.49
C LEU A 92 -10.77 -8.47 15.70
N ALA A 93 -11.62 -7.44 15.68
CA ALA A 93 -11.36 -6.16 15.01
C ALA A 93 -10.09 -5.49 15.57
N TRP A 94 -9.95 -5.44 16.89
CA TRP A 94 -8.78 -4.89 17.55
C TRP A 94 -7.50 -5.65 17.23
N VAL A 95 -7.55 -6.97 17.18
CA VAL A 95 -6.40 -7.79 16.78
C VAL A 95 -5.99 -7.48 15.34
N LEU A 96 -6.94 -7.40 14.41
CA LEU A 96 -6.66 -7.03 13.02
C LEU A 96 -6.05 -5.63 12.92
N PHE A 97 -6.59 -4.67 13.66
CA PHE A 97 -6.07 -3.31 13.72
C PHE A 97 -4.59 -3.28 14.16
N VAL A 98 -4.24 -4.02 15.23
CA VAL A 98 -2.84 -4.11 15.69
C VAL A 98 -1.94 -4.71 14.62
N ILE A 99 -2.39 -5.75 13.92
CA ILE A 99 -1.62 -6.36 12.82
C ILE A 99 -1.37 -5.32 11.71
N ILE A 100 -2.41 -4.65 11.23
CA ILE A 100 -2.29 -3.62 10.19
C ILE A 100 -1.36 -2.49 10.65
N LEU A 101 -1.49 -2.05 11.90
CA LEU A 101 -0.66 -1.01 12.48
C LEU A 101 0.81 -1.42 12.55
N LEU A 102 1.12 -2.66 12.94
CA LEU A 102 2.49 -3.18 12.95
C LEU A 102 3.11 -3.18 11.55
N PHE A 103 2.38 -3.67 10.54
CA PHE A 103 2.84 -3.62 9.16
C PHE A 103 3.02 -2.19 8.65
N THR A 104 2.09 -1.30 8.99
CA THR A 104 2.15 0.11 8.60
C THR A 104 3.38 0.78 9.22
N LEU A 105 3.63 0.60 10.52
CA LEU A 105 4.82 1.11 11.20
C LEU A 105 6.12 0.54 10.63
N LEU A 106 6.15 -0.75 10.31
CA LEU A 106 7.29 -1.39 9.66
C LEU A 106 7.55 -0.75 8.28
N GLN A 107 6.51 -0.52 7.51
CA GLN A 107 6.60 0.12 6.21
C GLN A 107 7.12 1.55 6.31
N PHE A 108 6.62 2.36 7.26
CA PHE A 108 7.15 3.70 7.55
C PHE A 108 8.61 3.66 8.01
N ARG A 109 9.00 2.65 8.80
CA ARG A 109 10.40 2.48 9.23
C ARG A 109 11.30 2.17 8.03
N MET A 110 10.83 1.37 7.08
CA MET A 110 11.54 1.10 5.83
C MET A 110 11.57 2.33 4.92
N SER A 111 10.49 3.12 4.86
CA SER A 111 10.34 4.33 4.03
C SER A 111 11.52 5.30 4.19
N LYS A 112 12.02 5.47 5.42
CA LYS A 112 13.17 6.32 5.73
C LYS A 112 14.47 5.96 5.00
N ARG A 113 14.59 4.76 4.42
CA ARG A 113 15.82 4.30 3.73
C ARG A 113 15.78 4.43 2.21
N TRP A 114 14.61 4.61 1.61
CA TRP A 114 14.39 4.43 0.17
C TRP A 114 13.38 5.42 -0.45
N VAL A 115 12.65 6.18 0.38
CA VAL A 115 11.73 7.22 -0.09
C VAL A 115 12.43 8.57 -0.01
N TYR A 116 12.52 9.23 -1.16
CA TYR A 116 13.10 10.57 -1.29
C TYR A 116 11.98 11.59 -1.40
N TYR A 117 11.93 12.52 -0.44
CA TYR A 117 11.03 13.66 -0.51
C TYR A 117 11.80 14.85 -1.09
N GLU A 118 11.22 15.53 -2.09
CA GLU A 118 11.83 16.74 -2.69
C GLU A 118 12.04 17.87 -1.67
N THR A 119 11.40 17.82 -0.49
CA THR A 119 11.58 18.81 0.59
C THR A 119 12.92 18.73 1.33
N ASP A 120 13.74 17.70 1.13
CA ASP A 120 15.04 17.58 1.82
C ASP A 120 16.19 18.38 1.17
N ILE A 121 15.94 19.05 0.02
CA ILE A 121 16.92 19.90 -0.71
C ILE A 121 16.71 21.41 -0.48
N GLY A 122 16.07 21.80 0.62
CA GLY A 122 15.71 23.21 0.85
C GLY A 122 15.77 23.66 2.31
N VAL A 123 16.96 23.60 2.92
CA VAL A 123 17.44 24.58 3.94
C VAL A 123 18.92 24.84 3.68
#